data_AF-A0A7Y1Y920-F1
#
_entry.id   AF-A0A7Y1Y920-F1
#
_cell.length_a   1.000
_cell.length_b   1.000
_cell.length_c   1.000
_cell.angle_alpha   90.00
_cell.angle_beta   90.00
_cell.angle_gamma   90.00
#
_symmetry.space_group_name_H-M   'P 1'
#
loop_
_entity.id
_entity.type
_entity.pdbx_description
1 polymer ?
#
loop_
_entity_poly.entity_id
_entity_poly.type
_entity_poly.pdbx_seq_one_letter_code
_entity_poly.pdbx_strand_id
1 'polypeptide(L)'
;MTPLKSSTLLRASGESDDALETRQTALARLADFAMPSGREEVWRYVDLDFDLDDFDLASAPESSVTFDSIADTAGTATVIDGAVVAATSANPNVSVERAVGSFESLIAPDQDIFTAAHAAHGAERVDVVVADGKAIAEPVVIDVGASTAAASFPAIRIEVGNGAEAT
;
A
#
# COMPACT_ATOMS: atom_id res chain seq x y z
N MET A 1 18.77 5.85 8.68
CA MET A 1 17.70 4.93 9.11
C MET A 1 16.87 5.69 10.13
N THR A 2 15.57 5.77 9.90
CA THR A 2 14.65 6.60 10.68
C THR A 2 13.61 5.66 11.30
N PRO A 3 13.47 5.62 12.63
CA PRO A 3 12.55 4.70 13.30
C PRO A 3 11.13 4.90 12.79
N LEU A 4 10.36 3.81 12.64
CA LEU A 4 9.02 3.82 12.05
C LEU A 4 8.11 4.90 12.67
N LYS A 5 7.95 4.89 13.99
CA LYS A 5 7.12 5.86 14.74
C LYS A 5 7.68 7.28 14.81
N SER A 6 8.96 7.47 14.48
CA SER A 6 9.64 8.77 14.49
C SER A 6 9.96 9.26 13.07
N SER A 7 9.42 8.61 12.04
CA SER A 7 9.76 8.90 10.66
C SER A 7 9.12 10.19 10.16
N THR A 8 9.94 11.07 9.59
CA THR A 8 9.48 12.28 8.90
C THR A 8 8.71 11.85 7.63
N LEU A 9 7.60 12.53 7.32
CA LEU A 9 6.64 12.21 6.25
C LEU A 9 7.17 12.36 4.79
N LEU A 10 8.40 11.97 4.51
CA LEU A 10 9.17 12.40 3.34
C LEU A 10 8.97 11.56 2.06
N ARG A 11 7.87 10.80 1.93
CA ARG A 11 7.75 9.79 0.86
C ARG A 11 7.07 10.24 -0.43
N ALA A 12 6.15 11.22 -0.43
CA ALA A 12 5.41 11.57 -1.64
C ALA A 12 5.50 13.07 -1.97
N SER A 13 6.16 13.37 -3.08
CA SER A 13 6.14 14.70 -3.68
C SER A 13 4.82 14.88 -4.45
N GLY A 14 4.10 15.98 -4.20
CA GLY A 14 2.82 16.25 -4.86
C GLY A 14 1.57 15.77 -4.12
N GLU A 15 1.69 15.39 -2.84
CA GLU A 15 0.53 15.20 -1.96
C GLU A 15 -0.24 16.51 -1.76
N SER A 16 -1.56 16.40 -1.61
CA SER A 16 -2.41 17.51 -1.15
C SER A 16 -2.25 17.74 0.35
N ASP A 17 -2.60 18.94 0.82
CA ASP A 17 -2.57 19.28 2.25
C ASP A 17 -3.45 18.32 3.08
N ASP A 18 -4.64 17.95 2.59
CA ASP A 18 -5.54 17.00 3.26
C ASP A 18 -4.92 15.60 3.42
N ALA A 19 -4.14 15.16 2.44
CA ALA A 19 -3.43 13.88 2.49
C ALA A 19 -2.32 13.89 3.54
N LEU A 20 -1.59 15.01 3.61
CA LEU A 20 -0.57 15.23 4.62
C LEU A 20 -1.18 15.26 6.03
N GLU A 21 -2.31 15.96 6.22
CA GLU A 21 -3.02 16.01 7.51
C GLU A 21 -3.50 14.62 7.94
N THR A 22 -4.05 13.84 7.01
CA THR A 22 -4.48 12.46 7.26
C THR A 22 -3.31 11.59 7.72
N ARG A 23 -2.17 11.66 7.03
CA ARG A 23 -0.94 10.93 7.39
C ARG A 23 -0.36 11.38 8.72
N GLN A 24 -0.36 12.68 9.01
CA GLN A 24 0.07 13.22 10.32
C GLN A 24 -0.79 12.68 11.46
N THR A 25 -2.11 12.64 11.25
CA THR A 25 -3.06 12.09 12.22
C THR A 25 -2.82 10.60 12.44
N ALA A 26 -2.61 9.84 11.36
CA ALA A 26 -2.28 8.42 11.44
C ALA A 26 -0.94 8.17 12.15
N LEU A 27 0.08 8.99 11.90
CA LEU A 27 1.38 8.89 12.56
C LEU A 27 1.27 9.16 14.07
N ALA A 28 0.46 10.14 14.48
CA ALA A 28 0.18 10.39 15.89
C ALA A 28 -0.52 9.18 16.54
N ARG A 29 -1.52 8.60 15.87
CA ARG A 29 -2.21 7.38 16.36
C ARG A 29 -1.28 6.18 16.45
N LEU A 30 -0.41 6.01 15.45
CA LEU A 30 0.59 4.94 15.44
C LEU A 30 1.48 5.00 16.71
N ALA A 31 1.83 6.20 17.16
CA ALA A 31 2.62 6.38 18.37
C ALA A 31 1.87 5.98 19.66
N ASP A 32 0.52 6.04 19.65
CA ASP A 32 -0.32 5.69 20.79
C ASP A 32 -0.67 4.19 20.86
N PHE A 33 -0.53 3.46 19.74
CA PHE A 33 -0.82 2.03 19.72
C PHE A 33 0.31 1.18 20.29
N ALA A 34 -0.08 0.18 21.10
CA ALA A 34 0.78 -0.92 21.47
C ALA A 34 0.69 -2.05 20.42
N MET A 35 1.74 -2.88 20.36
CA MET A 35 1.67 -4.14 19.63
C MET A 35 0.53 -5.00 20.20
N PRO A 36 -0.31 -5.60 19.35
CA PRO A 36 -1.39 -6.45 19.82
C PRO A 36 -0.85 -7.72 20.47
N SER A 37 -1.65 -8.28 21.35
CA SER A 37 -1.33 -9.51 22.07
C SER A 37 -2.41 -10.57 21.87
N GLY A 38 -2.05 -11.86 22.00
CA GLY A 38 -3.01 -12.97 21.96
C GLY A 38 -4.09 -12.93 23.07
N ARG A 39 -4.06 -11.94 23.96
CA ARG A 39 -5.13 -11.67 24.94
C ARG A 39 -6.35 -11.05 24.26
N GLU A 40 -6.15 -10.31 23.16
CA GLU A 40 -7.20 -9.72 22.35
C GLU A 40 -7.86 -10.78 21.48
N GLU A 41 -9.18 -10.74 21.35
CA GLU A 41 -9.94 -11.79 20.67
C GLU A 41 -9.52 -11.95 19.20
N VAL A 42 -9.31 -10.83 18.50
CA VAL A 42 -8.89 -10.79 17.09
C VAL A 42 -7.49 -11.38 16.87
N TRP A 43 -6.62 -11.28 17.89
CA TRP A 43 -5.21 -11.69 17.81
C TRP A 43 -4.92 -13.01 18.51
N ARG A 44 -5.93 -13.67 19.10
CA ARG A 44 -5.76 -14.88 19.92
C ARG A 44 -5.00 -16.02 19.23
N TYR A 45 -5.09 -16.10 17.91
CA TYR A 45 -4.52 -17.18 17.11
C TYR A 45 -3.35 -16.73 16.23
N VAL A 46 -2.89 -15.49 16.39
CA VAL A 46 -1.74 -14.94 15.67
C VAL A 46 -0.57 -14.87 16.66
N ASP A 47 0.54 -15.50 16.30
CA ASP A 47 1.80 -15.37 17.02
C ASP A 47 2.62 -14.27 16.35
N LEU A 48 2.81 -13.16 17.07
CA LEU A 48 3.65 -12.05 16.64
C LEU A 48 4.98 -12.15 17.38
N ASP A 49 6.00 -12.63 16.67
CA ASP A 49 7.36 -12.80 17.18
C ASP A 49 8.27 -11.59 16.89
N PHE A 50 7.67 -10.47 16.48
CA PHE A 50 8.35 -9.22 16.16
C PHE A 50 7.64 -8.03 16.81
N ASP A 51 8.38 -6.94 17.00
CA ASP A 51 7.81 -5.62 17.31
C ASP A 51 7.95 -4.72 16.06
N LEU A 52 6.91 -3.95 15.74
CA LEU A 52 7.00 -2.96 14.66
C LEU A 52 8.08 -1.89 14.92
N ASP A 53 8.38 -1.62 16.19
CA ASP A 53 9.40 -0.65 16.58
C ASP A 53 10.83 -1.14 16.30
N ASP A 54 11.02 -2.44 16.04
CA ASP A 54 12.31 -3.02 15.65
C ASP A 54 12.65 -2.75 14.18
N PHE A 55 11.70 -2.24 13.38
CA PHE A 55 11.89 -1.98 11.96
C PHE A 55 12.03 -0.48 11.65
N ASP A 56 12.97 -0.19 10.75
CA ASP A 56 13.01 1.10 10.06
C ASP A 56 12.00 1.12 8.90
N LEU A 57 11.59 2.32 8.50
CA LEU A 57 10.88 2.51 7.23
C LEU A 57 11.87 2.49 6.08
N ALA A 58 11.58 1.73 5.01
CA ALA A 58 12.44 1.72 3.83
C ALA A 58 12.55 3.14 3.21
N SER A 59 13.75 3.61 2.87
CA SER A 59 13.92 5.00 2.42
C SER A 59 13.63 5.22 0.93
N ALA A 60 13.95 4.22 0.10
CA ALA A 60 13.73 4.24 -1.34
C ALA A 60 13.80 2.82 -1.88
N PRO A 61 13.07 2.51 -2.96
CA PRO A 61 13.17 1.21 -3.61
C PRO A 61 14.56 1.00 -4.23
N GLU A 62 15.23 -0.11 -3.92
CA GLU A 62 16.41 -0.54 -4.67
C GLU A 62 15.98 -1.37 -5.88
N SER A 63 16.56 -1.08 -7.06
CA SER A 63 16.13 -1.63 -8.35
C SER A 63 16.45 -3.12 -8.57
N SER A 64 16.88 -3.85 -7.54
CA SER A 64 17.35 -5.24 -7.65
C SER A 64 16.26 -6.29 -7.47
N VAL A 65 15.01 -5.90 -7.17
CA VAL A 65 13.90 -6.87 -7.05
C VAL A 65 13.41 -7.25 -8.44
N THR A 66 13.47 -8.55 -8.74
CA THR A 66 12.96 -9.12 -10.00
C THR A 66 11.73 -9.96 -9.73
N PHE A 67 10.71 -9.81 -10.57
CA PHE A 67 9.49 -10.59 -10.53
C PHE A 67 9.41 -11.49 -11.78
N ASP A 68 8.70 -12.60 -11.65
CA ASP A 68 8.42 -13.45 -12.80
C ASP A 68 7.44 -12.75 -13.73
N SER A 69 7.74 -12.75 -15.04
CA SER A 69 6.87 -12.12 -16.03
C SER A 69 5.63 -12.98 -16.28
N ILE A 70 4.45 -12.40 -16.10
CA ILE A 70 3.19 -12.94 -16.62
C ILE A 70 2.95 -12.31 -18.00
N ALA A 71 2.78 -13.15 -19.02
CA ALA A 71 2.46 -12.68 -20.37
C ALA A 71 0.98 -12.31 -20.50
N ASP A 72 0.66 -11.50 -21.51
CA ASP A 72 -0.71 -11.13 -21.89
C ASP A 72 -1.55 -10.57 -20.73
N THR A 73 -1.12 -9.43 -20.19
CA THR A 73 -1.79 -8.72 -19.08
C THR A 73 -2.66 -7.55 -19.57
N ALA A 74 -3.76 -7.25 -18.88
CA ALA A 74 -4.55 -6.04 -19.10
C ALA A 74 -3.90 -4.77 -18.51
N GLY A 75 -2.98 -4.96 -17.59
CA GLY A 75 -2.14 -3.91 -17.02
C GLY A 75 -1.18 -4.49 -15.98
N THR A 76 -0.16 -3.71 -15.65
CA THR A 76 0.88 -4.10 -14.69
C THR A 76 1.21 -2.95 -13.76
N ALA A 77 1.47 -3.23 -12.49
CA ALA A 77 2.11 -2.30 -11.59
C ALA A 77 3.19 -3.00 -10.77
N THR A 78 4.22 -2.26 -10.38
CA THR A 78 5.29 -2.75 -9.52
C THR A 78 5.45 -1.82 -8.34
N VAL A 79 5.39 -2.38 -7.13
CA VAL A 79 5.58 -1.70 -5.87
C VAL A 79 6.79 -2.30 -5.17
N ILE A 80 7.80 -1.48 -4.90
CA ILE A 80 9.00 -1.89 -4.18
C ILE A 80 9.11 -1.01 -2.94
N ASP A 81 9.25 -1.62 -1.77
CA ASP A 81 9.43 -0.92 -0.49
C ASP A 81 8.32 0.11 -0.16
N GLY A 82 7.13 -0.11 -0.73
CA GLY A 82 5.95 0.73 -0.57
C GLY A 82 5.86 1.92 -1.54
N ALA A 83 6.81 2.04 -2.48
CA ALA A 83 6.77 3.03 -3.55
C ALA A 83 6.36 2.39 -4.89
N VAL A 84 5.54 3.09 -5.66
CA VAL A 84 5.13 2.60 -6.99
C VAL A 84 6.21 2.97 -8.01
N VAL A 85 6.96 1.97 -8.48
CA VAL A 85 8.10 2.17 -9.38
C VAL A 85 7.70 2.11 -10.86
N ALA A 86 6.63 1.38 -11.18
CA ALA A 86 6.07 1.28 -12.52
C ALA A 86 4.56 1.03 -12.45
N ALA A 87 3.80 1.59 -13.39
CA ALA A 87 2.38 1.32 -13.60
C ALA A 87 2.07 1.49 -15.10
N THR A 88 1.35 0.56 -15.69
CA THR A 88 1.05 0.57 -17.14
C THR A 88 -0.28 -0.11 -17.41
N SER A 89 -1.14 0.59 -18.16
CA SER A 89 -2.36 0.03 -18.75
C SER A 89 -2.07 -0.58 -20.12
N ALA A 90 -2.52 -1.80 -20.36
CA ALA A 90 -2.41 -2.47 -21.67
C ALA A 90 -3.78 -2.70 -22.33
N ASN A 91 -4.87 -2.65 -21.56
CA ASN A 91 -6.25 -2.73 -22.04
C ASN A 91 -6.93 -1.34 -21.96
N PRO A 92 -7.64 -0.87 -23.00
CA PRO A 92 -8.29 0.44 -22.98
C PRO A 92 -9.46 0.58 -21.99
N ASN A 93 -9.94 -0.53 -21.41
CA ASN A 93 -11.01 -0.55 -20.41
C ASN A 93 -10.49 -0.72 -18.97
N VAL A 94 -9.17 -0.75 -18.79
CA VAL A 94 -8.51 -0.85 -17.49
C VAL A 94 -7.54 0.31 -17.37
N SER A 95 -7.65 1.10 -16.30
CA SER A 95 -6.60 2.03 -15.91
C SER A 95 -5.79 1.46 -14.76
N VAL A 96 -4.46 1.48 -14.88
CA VAL A 96 -3.50 1.14 -13.83
C VAL A 96 -2.54 2.31 -13.67
N GLU A 97 -2.67 3.04 -12.57
CA GLU A 97 -1.98 4.31 -12.37
C GLU A 97 -1.27 4.36 -11.01
N ARG A 98 -0.15 5.08 -10.98
CA ARG A 98 0.42 5.57 -9.72
C ARG A 98 -0.40 6.76 -9.26
N ALA A 99 -0.92 6.69 -8.05
CA ALA A 99 -1.64 7.79 -7.42
C ALA A 99 -0.96 8.21 -6.11
N VAL A 100 -1.10 9.50 -5.80
CA VAL A 100 -0.64 10.13 -4.56
C VAL A 100 -1.79 10.93 -3.97
N GLY A 101 -1.73 11.18 -2.66
CA GLY A 101 -2.76 11.95 -1.95
C GLY A 101 -3.81 11.08 -1.26
N SER A 102 -4.84 11.73 -0.70
CA SER A 102 -5.84 11.08 0.12
C SER A 102 -6.70 10.12 -0.70
N PHE A 103 -7.11 9.03 -0.06
CA PHE A 103 -8.13 8.14 -0.55
C PHE A 103 -8.97 7.66 0.63
N GLU A 104 -10.22 7.30 0.36
CA GLU A 104 -11.07 6.70 1.37
C GLU A 104 -10.69 5.22 1.54
N SER A 105 -10.00 4.91 2.63
CA SER A 105 -9.74 3.54 3.03
C SER A 105 -11.02 2.91 3.58
N LEU A 106 -11.32 1.68 3.18
CA LEU A 106 -12.39 0.88 3.78
C LEU A 106 -12.05 0.42 5.21
N ILE A 107 -10.78 0.56 5.61
CA ILE A 107 -10.27 0.18 6.93
C ILE A 107 -9.86 1.44 7.67
N ALA A 108 -10.44 1.65 8.85
CA ALA A 108 -10.19 2.82 9.66
C ALA A 108 -8.78 2.75 10.30
N PRO A 109 -8.03 3.87 10.33
CA PRO A 109 -6.66 3.90 10.86
C PRO A 109 -6.57 3.83 12.40
N ASP A 110 -7.69 3.73 13.11
CA ASP A 110 -7.77 3.50 14.57
C ASP A 110 -8.11 2.05 14.94
N GLN A 111 -8.10 1.12 13.99
CA GLN A 111 -8.41 -0.26 14.31
C GLN A 111 -7.29 -0.92 15.12
N ASP A 112 -6.03 -0.71 14.72
CA ASP A 112 -4.84 -1.27 15.37
C ASP A 112 -3.55 -0.56 14.91
N ILE A 113 -2.40 -1.01 15.44
CA ILE A 113 -1.08 -0.49 15.11
C ILE A 113 -0.73 -0.63 13.61
N PHE A 114 -1.18 -1.70 12.94
CA PHE A 114 -0.83 -1.98 11.54
C PHE A 114 -1.61 -1.11 10.57
N THR A 115 -2.89 -0.90 10.84
CA THR A 115 -3.75 0.03 10.08
C THR A 115 -3.30 1.48 10.25
N ALA A 116 -2.91 1.88 11.46
CA ALA A 116 -2.28 3.17 11.71
C ALA A 116 -0.95 3.33 10.97
N ALA A 117 -0.09 2.32 10.99
CA ALA A 117 1.18 2.32 10.27
C ALA A 117 1.00 2.41 8.75
N HIS A 118 0.04 1.66 8.20
CA HIS A 118 -0.30 1.73 6.78
C HIS A 118 -0.78 3.12 6.39
N ALA A 119 -1.73 3.71 7.13
CA ALA A 119 -2.21 5.05 6.87
C ALA A 119 -1.13 6.14 7.05
N ALA A 120 -0.19 5.96 7.97
CA ALA A 120 0.91 6.89 8.21
C ALA A 120 1.99 6.83 7.10
N HIS A 121 2.21 5.67 6.46
CA HIS A 121 3.38 5.43 5.60
C HIS A 121 3.06 5.03 4.15
N GLY A 122 1.81 4.65 3.84
CA GLY A 122 1.32 4.30 2.49
C GLY A 122 0.96 5.52 1.64
N ALA A 123 1.91 6.44 1.44
CA ALA A 123 1.70 7.72 0.75
C ALA A 123 1.43 7.58 -0.76
N GLU A 124 1.98 6.53 -1.37
CA GLU A 124 1.82 6.24 -2.79
C GLU A 124 1.03 4.95 -2.95
N ARG A 125 0.17 4.91 -3.96
CA ARG A 125 -0.70 3.77 -4.21
C ARG A 125 -0.79 3.42 -5.69
N VAL A 126 -1.16 2.17 -5.96
CA VAL A 126 -1.63 1.74 -7.26
C VAL A 126 -3.15 1.87 -7.28
N ASP A 127 -3.68 2.67 -8.22
CA ASP A 127 -5.11 2.73 -8.51
C ASP A 127 -5.40 1.89 -9.76
N VAL A 128 -6.25 0.88 -9.60
CA VAL A 128 -6.78 0.05 -10.69
C VAL A 128 -8.26 0.36 -10.87
N VAL A 129 -8.67 0.75 -12.07
CA VAL A 129 -10.07 1.03 -12.41
C VAL A 129 -10.48 0.22 -13.63
N VAL A 130 -11.54 -0.59 -13.50
CA VAL A 130 -12.14 -1.35 -14.60
C VAL A 130 -13.45 -0.69 -15.01
N ALA A 131 -13.62 -0.38 -16.30
CA ALA A 131 -14.82 0.29 -16.79
C ALA A 131 -16.10 -0.57 -16.68
N ASP A 132 -17.24 0.08 -16.50
CA ASP A 132 -18.56 -0.56 -16.38
C ASP A 132 -18.89 -1.55 -17.51
N GLY A 133 -19.49 -2.69 -17.15
CA GLY A 133 -20.00 -3.68 -18.08
C GLY A 133 -18.92 -4.39 -18.91
N LYS A 134 -17.64 -4.31 -18.51
CA LYS A 134 -16.52 -4.93 -19.24
C LYS A 134 -16.05 -6.20 -18.56
N ALA A 135 -16.00 -7.29 -19.32
CA ALA A 135 -15.28 -8.50 -18.93
C ALA A 135 -13.88 -8.43 -19.54
N ILE A 136 -12.87 -8.37 -18.69
CA ILE A 136 -11.46 -8.32 -19.07
C ILE A 136 -10.90 -9.75 -19.01
N ALA A 137 -10.41 -10.25 -20.14
CA ALA A 137 -9.92 -11.62 -20.24
C ALA A 137 -8.50 -11.77 -19.66
N GLU A 138 -7.66 -10.78 -19.88
CA GLU A 138 -6.29 -10.72 -19.40
C GLU A 138 -6.21 -10.19 -17.96
N PRO A 139 -5.32 -10.71 -17.10
CA PRO A 139 -5.22 -10.26 -15.71
C PRO A 139 -4.55 -8.89 -15.58
N VAL A 140 -4.87 -8.18 -14.50
CA VAL A 140 -4.06 -7.08 -13.98
C VAL A 140 -3.07 -7.64 -12.96
N VAL A 141 -1.78 -7.39 -13.18
CA VAL A 141 -0.71 -7.92 -12.31
C VAL A 141 -0.12 -6.80 -11.47
N ILE A 142 -0.10 -6.98 -10.15
CA ILE A 142 0.55 -6.05 -9.22
C ILE A 142 1.64 -6.80 -8.48
N ASP A 143 2.88 -6.52 -8.86
CA ASP A 143 4.06 -7.04 -8.20
C ASP A 143 4.37 -6.22 -6.95
N VAL A 144 4.51 -6.89 -5.79
CA VAL A 144 4.87 -6.25 -4.53
C VAL A 144 6.11 -6.91 -3.97
N GLY A 145 7.16 -6.14 -3.77
CA GLY A 145 8.43 -6.62 -3.25
C GLY A 145 9.06 -5.71 -2.21
N ALA A 146 10.00 -6.28 -1.47
CA ALA A 146 10.87 -5.57 -0.55
C ALA A 146 12.32 -5.78 -1.02
N SER A 147 13.09 -4.69 -1.09
CA SER A 147 14.51 -4.76 -1.47
C SER A 147 15.45 -4.77 -0.26
N THR A 148 14.91 -4.42 0.92
CA THR A 148 15.66 -4.33 2.18
C THR A 148 14.91 -5.00 3.33
N ALA A 149 15.62 -5.26 4.44
CA ALA A 149 15.01 -5.75 5.68
C ALA A 149 14.41 -4.59 6.50
N ALA A 150 13.45 -3.87 5.90
CA ALA A 150 12.77 -2.72 6.47
C ALA A 150 11.25 -2.86 6.27
N ALA A 151 10.47 -2.12 7.06
CA ALA A 151 9.03 -2.09 6.92
C ALA A 151 8.63 -1.39 5.61
N SER A 152 7.63 -1.97 4.94
CA SER A 152 7.09 -1.53 3.67
C SER A 152 5.56 -1.54 3.75
N PHE A 153 4.92 -0.45 3.30
CA PHE A 153 3.47 -0.25 3.39
C PHE A 153 2.90 0.03 2.00
N PRO A 154 2.78 -0.98 1.13
CA PRO A 154 2.18 -0.83 -0.19
C PRO A 154 0.67 -0.51 -0.06
N ALA A 155 0.18 0.43 -0.84
CA ALA A 155 -1.25 0.76 -0.93
C ALA A 155 -1.79 0.43 -2.32
N ILE A 156 -2.93 -0.24 -2.37
CA ILE A 156 -3.59 -0.68 -3.61
C ILE A 156 -5.09 -0.38 -3.46
N ARG A 157 -5.66 0.30 -4.45
CA ARG A 157 -7.10 0.50 -4.60
C ARG A 157 -7.55 -0.13 -5.89
N ILE A 158 -8.62 -0.91 -5.82
CA ILE A 158 -9.24 -1.53 -6.99
C ILE A 158 -10.69 -1.10 -7.02
N GLU A 159 -11.09 -0.48 -8.13
CA GLU A 159 -12.48 -0.15 -8.43
C GLU A 159 -12.93 -0.93 -9.66
N VAL A 160 -13.90 -1.82 -9.45
CA VAL A 160 -14.49 -2.60 -10.53
C VAL A 160 -15.85 -1.98 -10.85
N GLY A 161 -15.97 -1.50 -12.09
CA GLY A 161 -17.19 -0.89 -12.59
C GLY A 161 -18.41 -1.81 -12.50
N ASN A 162 -19.60 -1.21 -12.51
CA ASN A 162 -20.83 -1.97 -12.37
C ASN A 162 -21.00 -2.98 -13.51
N GLY A 163 -21.24 -4.25 -13.17
CA GLY A 163 -21.33 -5.35 -14.13
C GLY A 163 -20.02 -5.65 -14.88
N ALA A 164 -18.88 -5.16 -14.39
CA ALA A 164 -17.56 -5.50 -14.90
C ALA A 164 -16.97 -6.73 -14.20
N GLU A 165 -16.04 -7.40 -14.87
CA GLU A 165 -15.32 -8.57 -14.39
C GLU A 165 -13.84 -8.44 -14.79
N ALA A 166 -12.94 -8.70 -13.84
CA ALA A 166 -11.49 -8.70 -14.06
C ALA A 166 -10.82 -9.68 -13.08
N THR A 167 -9.58 -10.07 -13.40
CA THR A 167 -8.69 -10.85 -12.53
C THR A 167 -7.49 -10.01 -12.16
#